data_AF-A0A8D2LV83-F1
#
_entry.id   AF-A0A8D2LV83-F1
#
_cell.length_a   1.000
_cell.length_b   1.000
_cell.length_c   1.000
_cell.angle_alpha   90.00
_cell.angle_beta   90.00
_cell.angle_gamma   90.00
#
_symmetry.space_group_name_H-M   'P 1'
#
loop_
_entity.id
_entity.type
_entity.pdbx_description
1 polymer ?
#
loop_
_entity_poly.entity_id
_entity_poly.type
_entity_poly.pdbx_seq_one_letter_code
_entity_poly.pdbx_strand_id
1 'polypeptide(L)' 'VSAPGKVILHGEHAVVHGKVALAVALNLRTFLRMTLRNDGKVLLQLPNIGARLCWQTSELRPLLVAFPVGLKTRAE' A
#
# COMPACT_ATOMS: atom_id res chain seq x y z
N VAL A 1 1.05 -5.84 -9.61
CA VAL A 1 1.34 -4.39 -9.65
C VAL A 1 2.57 -4.09 -8.80
N SER A 2 3.26 -2.96 -9.01
CA SER A 2 4.39 -2.56 -8.16
C SER A 2 4.50 -1.05 -8.01
N ALA A 3 5.01 -0.60 -6.85
CA ALA A 3 5.22 0.81 -6.53
C ALA A 3 6.69 1.08 -6.19
N PRO A 4 7.27 2.24 -6.56
CA PRO A 4 8.63 2.60 -6.20
C PRO A 4 8.75 3.04 -4.73
N GLY A 5 9.95 2.95 -4.16
CA GLY A 5 10.30 3.63 -2.93
C GLY A 5 10.49 5.13 -3.13
N LYS A 6 10.84 5.86 -2.06
CA LYS A 6 11.29 7.26 -2.13
C LYS A 6 12.63 7.44 -1.43
N VAL A 7 13.38 8.45 -1.87
CA VAL A 7 14.55 8.99 -1.15
C VAL A 7 14.51 10.51 -1.18
N ILE A 8 15.07 11.17 -0.17
CA ILE A 8 15.24 12.62 -0.15
C ILE A 8 16.63 12.93 -0.72
N LEU A 9 16.71 13.66 -1.83
CA LEU A 9 17.99 14.08 -2.41
C LEU A 9 18.58 15.27 -1.65
N HIS A 10 17.74 16.24 -1.28
CA HIS A 10 18.15 17.45 -0.58
C HIS A 10 17.08 17.93 0.39
N GLY A 11 17.52 18.62 1.46
CA GLY A 11 16.63 19.29 2.41
C GLY A 11 16.12 18.41 3.55
N GLU A 12 16.77 17.28 3.84
CA GLU A 12 16.34 16.34 4.91
C GLU A 12 16.15 17.03 6.28
N HIS A 13 17.11 17.86 6.68
CA HIS A 13 17.03 18.62 7.93
C HIS A 13 16.39 20.00 7.73
N ALA A 14 16.48 20.57 6.53
CA ALA A 14 15.94 21.89 6.22
C ALA A 14 14.39 21.91 6.23
N VAL A 15 13.75 20.81 5.82
CA VAL A 15 12.28 20.70 5.80
C VAL A 15 11.65 20.78 7.19
N VAL A 16 12.38 20.35 8.22
CA VAL A 16 11.94 20.45 9.62
C VAL A 16 11.77 21.91 10.06
N HIS A 17 12.44 22.84 9.37
CA HIS A 17 12.36 24.28 9.60
C HIS A 17 11.57 25.02 8.51
N GLY A 18 10.67 24.33 7.81
CA GLY A 18 9.77 24.93 6.83
C GLY A 18 10.44 25.30 5.50
N LYS A 19 11.63 24.76 5.20
CA LYS A 19 12.29 24.93 3.91
C LYS A 19 11.91 23.81 2.93
N VAL A 20 12.14 24.02 1.65
CA VAL A 20 11.84 23.03 0.60
C VAL A 20 12.79 21.85 0.68
N ALA A 21 12.28 20.65 0.40
CA ALA A 21 13.07 19.44 0.19
C ALA A 21 12.72 18.79 -1.16
N LEU A 22 13.70 18.10 -1.74
CA LEU A 22 13.52 17.35 -2.98
C LEU A 22 13.47 15.86 -2.67
N ALA A 23 12.32 15.23 -2.90
CA ALA A 23 12.16 13.79 -2.83
C ALA A 23 12.00 13.20 -4.23
N VAL A 24 12.59 12.03 -4.46
CA VAL A 24 12.53 11.34 -5.75
C VAL A 24 12.14 9.88 -5.59
N ALA A 25 11.56 9.32 -6.64
CA ALA A 25 11.24 7.90 -6.71
C ALA A 25 12.52 7.07 -6.83
N LEU A 26 12.61 6.02 -6.01
CA LEU A 26 13.71 5.07 -6.04
C LEU A 26 13.29 3.82 -6.78
N ASN A 27 14.14 3.30 -7.66
CA ASN A 27 13.86 2.09 -8.44
C ASN A 27 13.95 0.78 -7.61
N LEU A 28 13.85 0.86 -6.29
CA LEU A 28 13.62 -0.27 -5.39
C LEU A 28 12.11 -0.43 -5.22
N ARG A 29 11.52 -1.40 -5.92
CA ARG A 29 10.07 -1.54 -6.03
C ARG A 29 9.50 -2.56 -5.05
N THR A 30 8.35 -2.24 -4.48
CA THR A 30 7.51 -3.19 -3.74
C THR A 30 6.49 -3.80 -4.69
N PHE A 31 6.38 -5.13 -4.67
CA PHE A 31 5.51 -5.87 -5.57
C PHE A 31 4.29 -6.42 -4.84
N LEU A 32 3.13 -6.33 -5.48
CA LEU A 32 1.88 -6.94 -5.05
C LEU A 32 1.37 -7.87 -6.14
N ARG A 33 1.15 -9.13 -5.77
CA ARG A 33 0.48 -10.13 -6.60
C ARG A 33 -0.90 -10.40 -6.01
N MET A 34 -1.93 -10.26 -6.84
CA MET A 34 -3.30 -10.58 -6.49
C MET A 34 -3.80 -11.66 -7.46
N THR A 35 -4.48 -12.66 -6.91
CA THR A 35 -5.09 -13.75 -7.67
C THR A 35 -6.50 -13.95 -7.15
N LEU A 36 -7.46 -14.04 -8.06
CA LEU A 36 -8.83 -14.36 -7.69
C LEU A 36 -8.88 -15.76 -7.09
N ARG A 37 -9.70 -15.93 -6.05
CA ARG A 37 -9.97 -17.22 -5.42
C ARG A 37 -11.48 -17.43 -5.35
N ASN A 38 -11.91 -18.68 -5.49
CA ASN A 38 -13.32 -19.07 -5.46
C ASN A 38 -13.68 -19.89 -4.21
N ASP A 39 -12.80 -19.89 -3.19
CA ASP A 39 -12.97 -20.66 -1.95
C ASP A 39 -13.50 -19.82 -0.78
N GLY A 40 -13.96 -18.60 -1.06
CA GLY A 40 -14.54 -17.69 -0.05
C GLY A 40 -13.53 -17.16 0.97
N LYS A 41 -12.22 -17.25 0.69
CA LYS A 41 -11.14 -16.84 1.59
C LYS A 41 -10.31 -15.70 1.03
N VAL A 42 -9.85 -14.83 1.92
CA VAL A 42 -8.84 -13.82 1.65
C VAL A 42 -7.54 -14.23 2.32
N LEU A 43 -6.48 -14.39 1.53
CA LEU A 43 -5.14 -14.74 2.00
C LEU A 43 -4.18 -13.58 1.76
N LEU A 44 -3.56 -13.10 2.83
CA LEU A 44 -2.49 -12.11 2.79
C LEU A 44 -1.15 -12.78 3.14
N GLN A 45 -0.17 -12.66 2.26
CA GLN A 45 1.18 -13.16 2.46
C GLN A 45 2.17 -11.99 2.37
N LEU A 46 2.93 -11.79 3.44
CA LEU A 46 3.96 -10.77 3.56
C LEU A 46 5.31 -11.46 3.82
N PRO A 47 5.95 -12.02 2.78
CA PRO A 47 7.12 -12.89 2.94
C PRO A 47 8.30 -12.18 3.60
N ASN A 48 8.49 -10.90 3.33
CA ASN A 48 9.59 -10.10 3.88
C ASN A 48 9.55 -9.96 5.41
N ILE A 49 8.39 -10.17 6.03
CA ILE A 49 8.21 -10.13 7.49
C ILE A 49 7.69 -11.47 8.04
N GLY A 50 7.65 -12.53 7.22
CA GLY A 50 7.19 -13.85 7.64
C GLY A 50 5.71 -13.95 8.00
N ALA A 51 4.88 -12.95 7.68
CA ALA A 51 3.48 -12.93 8.09
C ALA A 51 2.57 -13.59 7.04
N ARG A 52 1.64 -14.43 7.53
CA ARG A 52 0.59 -15.07 6.74
C ARG A 52 -0.72 -14.99 7.49
N LEU A 53 -1.71 -14.35 6.89
CA LEU A 53 -3.02 -14.13 7.50
C LEU A 53 -4.10 -14.63 6.54
N CYS A 54 -5.10 -15.31 7.09
CA CYS A 54 -6.19 -15.89 6.30
C CYS A 54 -7.51 -15.62 7.02
N TRP A 55 -8.49 -15.10 6.28
CA TRP A 55 -9.83 -14.82 6.78
C TRP A 55 -10.87 -15.40 5.83
N GLN A 56 -12.03 -15.76 6.36
CA GLN A 56 -13.21 -15.96 5.53
C GLN A 56 -13.78 -14.61 5.10
N THR A 57 -14.34 -14.53 3.89
CA THR A 57 -14.96 -13.29 3.40
C THR A 57 -16.10 -12.80 4.30
N SER A 58 -16.76 -13.70 5.04
CA SER A 58 -17.78 -13.33 6.04
C SER A 58 -17.23 -12.50 7.19
N GLU A 59 -16.01 -12.79 7.66
CA GLU A 59 -15.35 -12.08 8.77
C GLU A 59 -14.96 -10.65 8.39
N LEU A 60 -14.69 -10.42 7.11
CA LEU A 60 -14.26 -9.12 6.60
C LEU A 60 -15.42 -8.19 6.20
N ARG A 61 -16.67 -8.67 6.20
CA ARG A 61 -17.86 -7.87 5.86
C ARG A 61 -17.94 -6.53 6.62
N PRO A 62 -17.62 -6.44 7.92
CA PRO A 62 -17.67 -5.16 8.65
C PRO A 62 -16.76 -4.08 8.05
N LEU A 63 -15.68 -4.46 7.36
CA LEU A 63 -14.77 -3.50 6.73
C LEU A 63 -15.42 -2.73 5.57
N LEU A 64 -16.42 -3.31 4.91
CA LEU A 64 -17.16 -2.64 3.84
C LEU A 64 -17.98 -1.46 4.36
N VAL A 65 -18.43 -1.53 5.62
CA VAL A 65 -19.14 -0.44 6.30
C VAL A 65 -18.15 0.64 6.75
N ALA A 66 -16.99 0.24 7.26
CA ALA A 66 -15.95 1.16 7.73
C ALA A 66 -15.26 1.93 6.59
N PHE A 67 -15.13 1.30 5.42
CA PHE A 67 -14.50 1.87 4.23
C PHE A 67 -15.47 1.79 3.05
N PRO A 68 -16.45 2.71 2.97
CA PRO A 68 -17.32 2.80 1.81
C PRO A 68 -16.47 3.03 0.55
N VAL A 69 -16.72 2.24 -0.50
CA VAL A 69 -15.95 2.29 -1.75
C VAL A 69 -16.18 3.63 -2.44
N GLY A 70 -15.33 4.61 -2.13
CA GLY A 70 -15.19 5.88 -2.83
C GLY A 70 -14.00 5.81 -3.78
N LEU A 71 -14.15 5.13 -4.91
CA LEU A 71 -13.21 5.23 -6.04
C LEU A 71 -13.36 6.62 -6.67
N LYS A 72 -12.72 7.65 -6.09
CA LYS A 72 -12.33 8.83 -6.86
C LYS A 72 -11.10 8.43 -7.68
N THR A 73 -11.32 7.88 -8.86
CA THR A 73 -10.34 7.96 -9.94
C THR A 73 -10.16 9.44 -10.28
N ARG A 74 -9.18 10.08 -9.64
CA ARG A 74 -8.72 11.41 -10.06
C ARG A 74 -7.73 11.20 -11.20
N ALA A 75 -8.26 11.20 -12.41
CA ALA A 75 -7.49 11.50 -13.61
C ALA A 75 -7.63 13.00 -13.84
N GLU A 76 -6.58 13.75 -13.51
CA GLU A 76 -6.17 15.05 -14.07
C GLU A 76 -4.84 15.45 -13.44
#